data_AF-A0A5C7I0E9-F1
#
_entry.id   AF-A0A5C7I0E9-F1
#
_cell.length_a   1.000
_cell.length_b   1.000
_cell.length_c   1.000
_cell.angle_alpha   90.00
_cell.angle_beta   90.00
_cell.angle_gamma   90.00
#
_symmetry.space_group_name_H-M   'P 1'
#
loop_
_entity.id
_entity.type
_entity.pdbx_description
1 polymer ?
#
loop_
_entity_poly.entity_id
_entity_poly.type
_entity_poly.pdbx_seq_one_letter_code
_entity_poly.pdbx_strand_id
1 'polypeptide(L)'
;MERPNNQAKCIDSSDFVTILSSQGVGFLLSSKGKVPLSSCVGQTICLFFSANWCRPCKKFIPTLVQLYDTLRTRGKDLEIIFVSFDHDENGFNEHFKCMPWLAVPFDAALHKQLSNRYQVDRIPSLSPLASNEILIEDDLIGLIEDYGPEAFPFTMKRREELKAIDDSKRQGGKLEQLLTLEDRNYVLSRDHGKIIVSELAGKTVGLYFGAHWCPPCRSFTAQLIEVYNELTTMTMSTNQCFEIILVSTDRDHKEFDLNRSSMPWLAIPYEDRTRQDLCRIFNIKGIPALVLIGPDGKTISTNGKEMISLYGAKAFPFTETRIAEIEASLRKEGDALPHQVKDVKHEHELKLDMAKAYVCDNCKKQGRFWAFSCDVCNYDLHPTCVEEETLSESFC
;
A
#
# COMPACT_ATOMS: atom_id res chain seq x y z
N MET A 1 -6.63 -33.53 -28.02
CA MET A 1 -5.54 -32.68 -28.53
C MET A 1 -4.82 -32.09 -27.33
N GLU A 2 -3.70 -32.71 -26.98
CA GLU A 2 -2.84 -32.31 -25.86
C GLU A 2 -2.15 -30.99 -26.19
N ARG A 3 -2.12 -30.06 -25.23
CA ARG A 3 -1.37 -28.80 -25.34
C ARG A 3 0.13 -29.12 -25.21
N PRO A 4 1.01 -28.54 -26.03
CA PRO A 4 2.43 -28.83 -25.93
C PRO A 4 2.98 -28.27 -24.62
N ASN A 5 3.62 -29.16 -23.87
CA ASN A 5 4.40 -28.86 -22.66
C ASN A 5 5.68 -28.11 -23.08
N ASN A 6 5.58 -26.80 -23.29
CA ASN A 6 6.74 -25.96 -23.57
C ASN A 6 7.46 -25.61 -22.25
N GLN A 7 8.39 -26.47 -21.85
CA GLN A 7 9.46 -26.04 -20.95
C GLN A 7 10.27 -24.94 -21.66
N ALA A 8 10.19 -23.72 -21.14
CA ALA A 8 10.96 -22.58 -21.62
C ALA A 8 12.46 -22.92 -21.55
N LYS A 9 13.14 -22.92 -22.71
CA LYS A 9 14.60 -22.98 -22.78
C LYS A 9 15.15 -21.61 -22.41
N CYS A 10 15.98 -21.58 -21.37
CA CYS A 10 16.79 -20.44 -20.97
C CYS A 10 17.60 -19.93 -22.17
N ILE A 11 17.64 -18.61 -22.39
CA ILE A 11 18.68 -18.01 -23.22
C ILE A 11 19.98 -18.24 -22.46
N ASP A 12 20.86 -19.08 -23.02
CA ASP A 12 22.14 -19.39 -22.42
C ASP A 12 22.96 -18.09 -22.35
N SER A 13 23.67 -17.90 -21.24
CA SER A 13 24.73 -16.90 -21.06
C SER A 13 25.70 -16.78 -22.25
N SER A 14 25.80 -17.81 -23.09
CA SER A 14 26.47 -17.79 -24.40
C SER A 14 25.96 -16.70 -25.35
N ASP A 15 24.67 -16.37 -25.33
CA ASP A 15 24.08 -15.35 -26.20
C ASP A 15 24.47 -13.94 -25.75
N PHE A 16 24.60 -13.71 -24.44
CA PHE A 16 25.09 -12.44 -23.90
C PHE A 16 26.54 -12.15 -24.30
N VAL A 17 27.42 -13.14 -24.15
CA VAL A 17 28.83 -13.04 -24.57
C VAL A 17 28.90 -12.75 -26.06
N THR A 18 28.06 -13.41 -26.87
CA THR A 18 27.99 -13.18 -28.32
C THR A 18 27.49 -11.77 -28.64
N ILE A 19 26.45 -11.27 -27.96
CA ILE A 19 25.92 -9.92 -28.15
C ILE A 19 27.00 -8.88 -27.86
N LEU A 20 27.65 -8.94 -26.70
CA LEU A 20 28.68 -7.96 -26.35
C LEU A 20 29.91 -8.04 -27.25
N SER A 21 30.36 -9.26 -27.58
CA SER A 21 31.48 -9.47 -28.51
C SER A 21 31.17 -8.91 -29.89
N SER A 22 29.93 -9.03 -30.37
CA SER A 22 29.48 -8.48 -31.67
C SER A 22 29.50 -6.95 -31.71
N GLN A 23 29.42 -6.30 -30.54
CA GLN A 23 29.53 -4.85 -30.37
C GLN A 23 30.97 -4.41 -30.04
N GLY A 24 31.97 -5.29 -30.16
CA GLY A 24 33.38 -4.97 -29.93
C GLY A 24 33.82 -4.98 -28.47
N VAL A 25 32.97 -5.43 -27.55
CA VAL A 25 33.32 -5.53 -26.12
C VAL A 25 34.08 -6.83 -25.87
N GLY A 26 35.37 -6.72 -25.51
CA GLY A 26 36.21 -7.87 -25.20
C GLY A 26 36.33 -8.23 -23.71
N PHE A 27 35.92 -7.32 -22.82
CA PHE A 27 36.04 -7.48 -21.37
C PHE A 27 35.00 -6.62 -20.63
N LEU A 28 34.72 -6.97 -19.39
CA LEU A 28 33.97 -6.15 -18.43
C LEU A 28 34.93 -5.50 -17.43
N LEU A 29 34.47 -4.44 -16.78
CA LEU A 29 35.16 -3.77 -15.69
C LEU A 29 34.62 -4.23 -14.35
N SER A 30 35.51 -4.46 -13.40
CA SER A 30 35.23 -4.62 -11.97
C SER A 30 36.00 -3.55 -11.20
N SER A 31 35.72 -3.40 -9.90
CA SER A 31 36.53 -2.56 -9.01
C SER A 31 38.02 -2.94 -8.94
N LYS A 32 38.37 -4.18 -9.35
CA LYS A 32 39.75 -4.71 -9.34
C LYS A 32 40.42 -4.71 -10.72
N GLY A 33 39.72 -4.25 -11.76
CA GLY A 33 40.21 -4.23 -13.14
C GLY A 33 39.37 -5.06 -14.11
N LYS A 34 39.99 -5.47 -15.22
CA LYS A 34 39.30 -6.12 -16.34
C LYS A 34 38.97 -7.59 -16.05
N VAL A 35 37.78 -8.02 -16.42
CA VAL A 35 37.26 -9.38 -16.24
C VAL A 35 36.82 -9.94 -17.61
N PRO A 36 37.15 -11.20 -17.96
CA PRO A 36 36.71 -11.80 -19.22
C PRO A 36 35.19 -12.02 -19.25
N LEU A 37 34.58 -11.92 -20.44
CA LEU A 37 33.13 -12.13 -20.62
C LEU A 37 32.67 -13.54 -20.20
N SER A 38 33.55 -14.54 -20.31
CA SER A 38 33.28 -15.92 -19.90
C SER A 38 33.03 -16.09 -18.40
N SER A 39 33.36 -15.09 -17.58
CA SER A 39 33.08 -15.10 -16.13
C SER A 39 31.58 -15.08 -15.81
N CYS A 40 30.74 -14.62 -16.74
CA CYS A 40 29.29 -14.53 -16.55
C CYS A 40 28.54 -15.79 -17.02
N VAL A 41 29.24 -16.84 -17.46
CA VAL A 41 28.62 -18.07 -17.98
C VAL A 41 27.89 -18.80 -16.84
N GLY A 42 26.64 -19.19 -17.08
CA GLY A 42 25.79 -19.90 -16.11
C GLY A 42 25.11 -19.01 -15.06
N GLN A 43 25.33 -17.69 -15.10
CA GLN A 43 24.68 -16.76 -14.19
C GLN A 43 23.37 -16.20 -14.77
N THR A 44 22.43 -15.85 -13.90
CA THR A 44 21.33 -14.94 -14.25
C THR A 44 21.93 -13.55 -14.42
N ILE A 45 21.88 -12.97 -15.62
CA ILE A 45 22.47 -11.66 -15.89
C ILE A 45 21.37 -10.61 -16.00
N CYS A 46 21.55 -9.47 -15.32
CA CYS A 46 20.71 -8.29 -15.46
C CYS A 46 21.54 -7.10 -15.95
N LEU A 47 21.08 -6.42 -17.00
CA LEU A 47 21.65 -5.14 -17.42
C LEU A 47 21.04 -4.00 -16.62
N PHE A 48 21.89 -3.22 -15.95
CA PHE A 48 21.47 -2.06 -15.18
C PHE A 48 21.86 -0.77 -15.89
N PHE A 49 20.87 -0.06 -16.42
CA PHE A 49 21.05 1.22 -17.10
C PHE A 49 20.86 2.36 -16.10
N SER A 50 21.89 3.18 -15.91
CA SER A 50 21.96 4.14 -14.81
C SER A 50 22.94 5.28 -15.12
N ALA A 51 22.87 6.37 -14.37
CA ALA A 51 23.81 7.49 -14.51
C ALA A 51 24.02 8.25 -13.20
N ASN A 52 25.18 8.90 -13.06
CA ASN A 52 25.53 9.72 -11.90
C ASN A 52 24.63 10.96 -11.77
N TRP A 53 24.27 11.59 -12.89
CA TRP A 53 23.42 12.78 -12.89
C TRP A 53 21.95 12.49 -12.54
N CYS A 54 21.55 11.20 -12.53
CA CYS A 54 20.18 10.76 -12.31
C CYS A 54 19.88 10.51 -10.82
N ARG A 55 19.06 11.39 -10.21
CA ARG A 55 18.67 11.27 -8.80
C ARG A 55 17.89 9.98 -8.48
N PRO A 56 16.89 9.53 -9.27
CA PRO A 56 16.21 8.25 -9.04
C PRO A 56 17.18 7.07 -9.08
N CYS A 57 18.14 7.08 -10.01
CA CYS A 57 19.17 6.07 -10.14
C CYS A 57 20.01 5.96 -8.86
N LYS A 58 20.46 7.09 -8.33
CA LYS A 58 21.20 7.15 -7.05
C LYS A 58 20.40 6.63 -5.86
N LYS A 59 19.08 6.87 -5.83
CA LYS A 59 18.20 6.37 -4.78
C LYS A 59 18.02 4.85 -4.83
N PHE A 60 18.03 4.25 -6.02
CA PHE A 60 17.79 2.82 -6.19
C PHE A 60 19.04 1.96 -5.92
N ILE A 61 20.25 2.50 -6.11
CA ILE A 61 21.50 1.75 -5.94
C ILE A 61 21.61 1.04 -4.58
N PRO A 62 21.36 1.70 -3.41
CA PRO A 62 21.43 1.01 -2.13
C PRO A 62 20.53 -0.23 -2.04
N THR A 63 19.30 -0.13 -2.56
CA THR A 63 18.35 -1.26 -2.63
C THR A 63 18.90 -2.39 -3.51
N LEU A 64 19.44 -2.05 -4.68
CA LEU A 64 19.99 -3.03 -5.62
C LEU A 64 21.27 -3.70 -5.07
N VAL A 65 22.12 -2.97 -4.34
CA VAL A 65 23.29 -3.52 -3.64
C VAL A 65 22.85 -4.50 -2.56
N GLN A 66 21.88 -4.12 -1.72
CA GLN A 66 21.34 -5.00 -0.68
C GLN A 66 20.77 -6.30 -1.27
N LEU A 67 20.03 -6.20 -2.38
CA LEU A 67 19.52 -7.35 -3.12
C LEU A 67 20.66 -8.26 -3.59
N TYR A 68 21.65 -7.68 -4.25
CA TYR A 68 22.79 -8.40 -4.82
C TYR A 68 23.59 -9.16 -3.75
N ASP A 69 23.93 -8.49 -2.65
CA ASP A 69 24.67 -9.10 -1.53
C ASP A 69 23.85 -10.19 -0.84
N THR A 70 22.55 -9.98 -0.68
CA THR A 70 21.63 -10.98 -0.10
C THR A 70 21.58 -12.24 -0.97
N LEU A 71 21.41 -12.09 -2.28
CA LEU A 71 21.34 -13.22 -3.20
C LEU A 71 22.67 -13.98 -3.28
N ARG A 72 23.79 -13.26 -3.30
CA ARG A 72 25.14 -13.86 -3.24
C ARG A 72 25.34 -14.66 -1.95
N THR A 73 24.93 -14.11 -0.80
CA THR A 73 25.01 -14.80 0.49
C THR A 73 24.15 -16.07 0.53
N ARG A 74 23.01 -16.06 -0.19
CA ARG A 74 22.13 -17.23 -0.38
C ARG A 74 22.63 -18.22 -1.45
N GLY A 75 23.83 -18.01 -2.01
CA GLY A 75 24.42 -18.85 -3.05
C GLY A 75 23.66 -18.82 -4.38
N LYS A 76 23.03 -17.70 -4.72
CA LYS A 76 22.34 -17.50 -6.01
C LYS A 76 23.27 -16.86 -7.02
N ASP A 77 23.26 -17.42 -8.23
CA ASP A 77 24.06 -16.95 -9.36
C ASP A 77 23.36 -15.78 -10.08
N LEU A 78 23.46 -14.58 -9.51
CA LEU A 78 23.05 -13.31 -10.12
C LEU A 78 24.30 -12.47 -10.41
N GLU A 79 24.39 -11.93 -11.64
CA GLU A 79 25.34 -10.89 -11.98
C GLU A 79 24.64 -9.67 -12.57
N ILE A 80 25.08 -8.49 -12.14
CA ILE A 80 24.56 -7.22 -12.64
C ILE A 80 25.64 -6.58 -13.51
N ILE A 81 25.24 -6.08 -14.67
CA ILE A 81 26.15 -5.45 -15.61
C ILE A 81 25.68 -4.03 -15.86
N PHE A 82 26.42 -3.09 -15.28
CA PHE A 82 26.16 -1.67 -15.40
C PHE A 82 26.46 -1.18 -16.82
N VAL A 83 25.48 -0.48 -17.40
CA VAL A 83 25.58 0.24 -18.67
C VAL A 83 25.33 1.72 -18.39
N SER A 84 26.35 2.54 -18.66
CA SER A 84 26.34 3.95 -18.30
C SER A 84 25.54 4.81 -19.28
N PHE A 85 24.72 5.70 -18.70
CA PHE A 85 24.08 6.83 -19.38
C PHE A 85 24.80 8.16 -19.05
N ASP A 86 25.95 8.12 -18.39
CA ASP A 86 26.75 9.33 -18.15
C ASP A 86 27.29 9.92 -19.45
N HIS A 87 27.47 11.24 -19.46
CA HIS A 87 27.93 11.97 -20.65
C HIS A 87 29.43 11.85 -20.88
N ASP A 88 30.18 11.50 -19.84
CA ASP A 88 31.63 11.41 -19.86
C ASP A 88 32.15 10.31 -18.91
N GLU A 89 33.42 9.95 -19.11
CA GLU A 89 34.09 8.89 -18.37
C GLU A 89 34.27 9.23 -16.88
N ASN A 90 34.34 10.51 -16.51
CA ASN A 90 34.46 10.92 -15.11
C ASN A 90 33.13 10.67 -14.36
N GLY A 91 31.99 11.03 -14.96
CA GLY A 91 30.67 10.72 -14.44
C GLY A 91 30.47 9.22 -14.25
N PHE A 92 30.85 8.42 -15.26
CA PHE A 92 30.85 6.97 -15.20
C PHE A 92 31.67 6.43 -14.01
N ASN A 93 32.93 6.85 -13.91
CA ASN A 93 33.86 6.37 -12.87
C ASN A 93 33.38 6.73 -11.47
N GLU A 94 32.87 7.95 -11.26
CA GLU A 94 32.31 8.36 -9.97
C GLU A 94 31.09 7.52 -9.58
N HIS A 95 30.22 7.18 -10.53
CA HIS A 95 29.04 6.36 -10.28
C HIS A 95 29.39 4.90 -9.99
N PHE A 96 30.32 4.34 -10.76
CA PHE A 96 30.70 2.93 -10.69
C PHE A 96 31.42 2.57 -9.39
N LYS A 97 32.11 3.52 -8.73
CA LYS A 97 32.78 3.31 -7.43
C LYS A 97 31.88 2.72 -6.34
N CYS A 98 30.59 3.01 -6.39
CA CYS A 98 29.62 2.58 -5.39
C CYS A 98 28.95 1.23 -5.73
N MET A 99 29.36 0.55 -6.81
CA MET A 99 28.71 -0.65 -7.31
C MET A 99 29.60 -1.89 -7.10
N PRO A 100 29.08 -2.99 -6.52
CA PRO A 100 29.84 -4.22 -6.27
C PRO A 100 29.92 -5.15 -7.49
N TRP A 101 29.21 -4.83 -8.56
CA TRP A 101 29.01 -5.64 -9.76
C TRP A 101 29.86 -5.16 -10.95
N LEU A 102 29.67 -5.78 -12.11
CA LEU A 102 30.48 -5.50 -13.31
C LEU A 102 29.91 -4.34 -14.14
N ALA A 103 30.73 -3.76 -15.00
CA ALA A 103 30.30 -2.75 -15.96
C ALA A 103 30.83 -3.03 -17.36
N VAL A 104 30.08 -2.64 -18.39
CA VAL A 104 30.68 -2.49 -19.72
C VAL A 104 31.63 -1.28 -19.72
N PRO A 105 32.74 -1.30 -20.46
CA PRO A 105 33.59 -0.13 -20.63
C PRO A 105 32.80 1.08 -21.12
N PHE A 106 33.18 2.27 -20.66
CA PHE A 106 32.53 3.51 -21.08
C PHE A 106 32.76 3.75 -22.58
N ASP A 107 31.69 3.62 -23.36
CA ASP A 107 31.68 3.87 -24.80
C ASP A 107 30.32 4.48 -25.20
N ALA A 108 30.38 5.67 -25.79
CA ALA A 108 29.20 6.43 -26.18
C ALA A 108 28.40 5.78 -27.34
N ALA A 109 29.05 5.01 -28.21
CA ALA A 109 28.34 4.27 -29.26
C ALA A 109 27.67 3.02 -28.68
N LEU A 110 28.37 2.32 -27.78
CA LEU A 110 27.89 1.08 -27.15
C LEU A 110 26.64 1.33 -26.30
N HIS A 111 26.59 2.41 -25.51
CA HIS A 111 25.40 2.70 -24.70
C HIS A 111 24.16 2.84 -25.59
N LYS A 112 24.30 3.51 -26.74
CA LYS A 112 23.18 3.79 -27.65
C LYS A 112 22.68 2.50 -28.31
N GLN A 113 23.60 1.62 -28.70
CA GLN A 113 23.28 0.32 -29.27
C GLN A 113 22.54 -0.57 -28.26
N LEU A 114 23.05 -0.67 -27.02
CA LEU A 114 22.40 -1.46 -25.97
C LEU A 114 21.04 -0.86 -25.59
N SER A 115 20.93 0.45 -25.42
CA SER A 115 19.67 1.11 -25.09
C SER A 115 18.60 0.86 -26.15
N ASN A 116 18.94 0.96 -27.43
CA ASN A 116 18.01 0.65 -28.52
C ASN A 116 17.61 -0.83 -28.55
N ARG A 117 18.56 -1.75 -28.34
CA ARG A 117 18.30 -3.19 -28.36
C ARG A 117 17.35 -3.62 -27.25
N TYR A 118 17.52 -3.06 -26.05
CA TYR A 118 16.71 -3.37 -24.87
C TYR A 118 15.55 -2.37 -24.67
N GLN A 119 15.30 -1.49 -25.65
CA GLN A 119 14.22 -0.49 -25.64
C GLN A 119 14.19 0.37 -24.37
N VAL A 120 15.37 0.77 -23.88
CA VAL A 120 15.51 1.60 -22.68
C VAL A 120 15.27 3.05 -23.05
N ASP A 121 14.12 3.58 -22.65
CA ASP A 121 13.71 4.98 -22.86
C ASP A 121 13.93 5.85 -21.60
N ARG A 122 14.03 5.24 -20.43
CA ARG A 122 14.16 5.89 -19.12
C ARG A 122 15.14 5.15 -18.22
N ILE A 123 15.77 5.91 -17.32
CA ILE A 123 16.67 5.40 -16.28
C ILE A 123 16.15 5.79 -14.87
N PRO A 124 16.38 4.98 -13.83
CA PRO A 124 17.04 3.68 -13.88
C PRO A 124 16.19 2.62 -14.62
N SER A 125 16.86 1.67 -15.27
CA SER A 125 16.22 0.49 -15.87
C SER A 125 17.04 -0.75 -15.56
N LEU A 126 16.37 -1.87 -15.28
CA LEU A 126 16.99 -3.16 -15.01
C LEU A 126 16.34 -4.22 -15.90
N SER A 127 17.13 -4.83 -16.78
CA SER A 127 16.62 -5.78 -17.77
C SER A 127 17.28 -7.17 -17.59
N PRO A 128 16.52 -8.24 -17.28
CA PRO A 128 17.06 -9.59 -17.23
C PRO A 128 17.33 -10.10 -18.65
N LEU A 129 18.41 -10.87 -18.84
CA LEU A 129 18.78 -11.40 -20.16
C LEU A 129 18.09 -12.71 -20.53
N ALA A 130 17.36 -13.36 -19.61
CA ALA A 130 16.77 -14.68 -19.82
C ALA A 130 15.30 -14.65 -20.30
N SER A 131 15.07 -15.34 -21.42
CA SER A 131 13.80 -15.90 -21.98
C SER A 131 12.87 -14.98 -22.78
N ASN A 132 13.06 -14.96 -24.11
CA ASN A 132 12.11 -15.12 -25.24
C ASN A 132 10.59 -14.82 -25.15
N GLU A 133 10.12 -14.10 -24.14
CA GLU A 133 8.93 -13.28 -24.21
C GLU A 133 9.31 -12.00 -23.47
N ILE A 134 9.97 -11.08 -24.18
CA ILE A 134 10.07 -9.69 -23.73
C ILE A 134 8.63 -9.17 -23.76
N LEU A 135 7.87 -9.41 -22.69
CA LEU A 135 6.76 -8.54 -22.37
C LEU A 135 7.40 -7.23 -21.92
N ILE A 136 7.28 -6.24 -22.79
CA ILE A 136 7.81 -4.87 -22.72
C ILE A 136 7.29 -4.11 -21.46
N GLU A 137 6.50 -4.77 -20.60
CA GLU A 137 5.84 -4.21 -19.42
C GLU A 137 6.31 -4.81 -18.08
N ASP A 138 7.43 -5.52 -18.03
CA ASP A 138 7.96 -6.04 -16.76
C ASP A 138 8.79 -4.98 -16.01
N ASP A 139 8.12 -4.21 -15.14
CA ASP A 139 8.76 -3.32 -14.16
C ASP A 139 9.54 -4.13 -13.10
N LEU A 140 10.76 -4.54 -13.48
CA LEU A 140 11.64 -5.31 -12.59
C LEU A 140 12.10 -4.49 -11.39
N ILE A 141 12.25 -3.18 -11.54
CA ILE A 141 12.60 -2.30 -10.42
C ILE A 141 11.47 -2.31 -9.39
N GLY A 142 10.23 -2.08 -9.82
CA GLY A 142 9.06 -2.18 -8.96
C GLY A 142 8.94 -3.55 -8.30
N LEU A 143 9.19 -4.64 -9.03
CA LEU A 143 9.20 -5.99 -8.46
C LEU A 143 10.26 -6.17 -7.35
N ILE A 144 11.45 -5.60 -7.52
CA ILE A 144 12.52 -5.63 -6.51
C ILE A 144 12.16 -4.75 -5.32
N GLU A 145 11.58 -3.57 -5.55
CA GLU A 145 11.12 -2.69 -4.47
C GLU A 145 10.00 -3.36 -3.64
N ASP A 146 9.14 -4.12 -4.31
CA ASP A 146 7.99 -4.81 -3.71
C ASP A 146 8.34 -6.08 -2.94
N TYR A 147 9.25 -6.92 -3.47
CA TYR A 147 9.52 -8.27 -2.93
C TYR A 147 11.00 -8.51 -2.58
N GLY A 148 11.89 -7.59 -2.92
CA GLY A 148 13.32 -7.70 -2.68
C GLY A 148 13.92 -9.02 -3.19
N PRO A 149 14.70 -9.76 -2.38
CA PRO A 149 15.36 -10.99 -2.81
C PRO A 149 14.39 -12.12 -3.14
N GLU A 150 13.13 -12.06 -2.69
CA GLU A 150 12.14 -13.09 -2.99
C GLU A 150 11.65 -13.03 -4.45
N ALA A 151 11.88 -11.90 -5.14
CA ALA A 151 11.61 -11.73 -6.57
C ALA A 151 12.49 -12.61 -7.47
N PHE A 152 13.66 -13.03 -7.00
CA PHE A 152 14.57 -13.89 -7.75
C PHE A 152 13.92 -15.28 -8.01
N PRO A 153 14.02 -15.87 -9.21
CA PRO A 153 14.88 -15.53 -10.36
C PRO A 153 14.27 -14.55 -11.39
N PHE A 154 13.36 -13.67 -10.97
CA PHE A 154 12.74 -12.63 -11.81
C PHE A 154 11.98 -13.17 -13.02
N THR A 155 11.49 -14.41 -12.95
CA THR A 155 10.69 -15.04 -13.99
C THR A 155 9.21 -14.70 -13.85
N MET A 156 8.45 -14.76 -14.94
CA MET A 156 6.99 -14.60 -14.92
C MET A 156 6.32 -15.57 -13.94
N LYS A 157 6.72 -16.85 -13.97
CA LYS A 157 6.25 -17.86 -13.02
C LYS A 157 6.48 -17.42 -11.57
N ARG A 158 7.67 -16.89 -11.25
CA ARG A 158 7.96 -16.40 -9.90
C ARG A 158 7.11 -15.18 -9.52
N ARG A 159 6.86 -14.27 -10.46
CA ARG A 159 5.94 -13.13 -10.25
C ARG A 159 4.52 -13.62 -9.92
N GLU A 160 4.02 -14.61 -10.64
CA GLU A 160 2.70 -15.21 -10.39
C GLU A 160 2.63 -15.90 -9.02
N GLU A 161 3.68 -16.64 -8.64
CA GLU A 161 3.78 -17.25 -7.30
C GLU A 161 3.71 -16.20 -6.18
N LEU A 162 4.43 -15.08 -6.33
CA LEU A 162 4.44 -13.99 -5.35
C LEU A 162 3.07 -13.31 -5.24
N LYS A 163 2.41 -13.04 -6.38
CA LYS A 163 1.04 -12.51 -6.40
C LYS A 163 0.06 -13.46 -5.72
N ALA A 164 0.18 -14.78 -5.95
CA ALA A 164 -0.66 -15.76 -5.29
C ALA A 164 -0.43 -15.82 -3.77
N ILE A 165 0.81 -15.64 -3.31
CA ILE A 165 1.14 -15.52 -1.89
C ILE A 165 0.45 -14.28 -1.29
N ASP A 166 0.50 -13.14 -1.98
CA ASP A 166 -0.17 -11.92 -1.53
C ASP A 166 -1.69 -12.05 -1.51
N ASP A 167 -2.27 -12.65 -2.55
CA ASP A 167 -3.71 -12.87 -2.62
C ASP A 167 -4.17 -13.78 -1.47
N SER A 168 -3.39 -14.82 -1.14
CA SER A 168 -3.64 -15.66 0.02
C SER A 168 -3.53 -14.88 1.33
N LYS A 169 -2.51 -14.03 1.50
CA LYS A 169 -2.37 -13.16 2.68
C LYS A 169 -3.50 -12.14 2.78
N ARG A 170 -3.94 -11.58 1.66
CA ARG A 170 -5.05 -10.62 1.58
C ARG A 170 -6.37 -11.26 2.00
N GLN A 171 -6.62 -12.52 1.66
CA GLN A 171 -7.79 -13.26 2.16
C GLN A 171 -7.69 -13.50 3.68
N GLY A 172 -6.48 -13.70 4.18
CA GLY A 172 -6.17 -13.84 5.60
C GLY A 172 -6.30 -15.28 6.11
N GLY A 173 -6.56 -15.42 7.41
CA GLY A 173 -6.74 -16.68 8.13
C GLY A 173 -5.76 -16.87 9.30
N LYS A 174 -4.62 -16.17 9.29
CA LYS A 174 -3.69 -16.07 10.42
C LYS A 174 -3.07 -14.69 10.45
N LEU A 175 -3.33 -13.95 11.53
CA LEU A 175 -2.84 -12.59 11.68
C LEU A 175 -1.30 -12.54 11.68
N GLU A 176 -0.65 -13.59 12.18
CA GLU A 176 0.80 -13.72 12.21
C GLU A 176 1.40 -13.70 10.79
N GLN A 177 0.72 -14.26 9.79
CA GLN A 177 1.24 -14.26 8.41
C GLN A 177 1.28 -12.84 7.78
N LEU A 178 0.50 -11.91 8.34
CA LEU A 178 0.48 -10.50 7.95
C LEU A 178 1.44 -9.68 8.81
N LEU A 179 1.47 -9.93 10.11
CA LEU A 179 2.13 -9.06 11.08
C LEU A 179 3.44 -9.61 11.63
N THR A 180 3.92 -10.78 11.23
CA THR A 180 5.25 -11.31 11.61
C THR A 180 6.23 -11.24 10.44
N LEU A 181 7.49 -10.96 10.74
CA LEU A 181 8.56 -10.91 9.74
C LEU A 181 9.87 -11.37 10.38
N GLU A 182 10.48 -12.39 9.80
CA GLU A 182 11.74 -12.97 10.29
C GLU A 182 11.63 -13.26 11.81
N ASP A 183 12.49 -12.66 12.63
CA ASP A 183 12.50 -12.86 14.08
C ASP A 183 11.54 -11.93 14.85
N ARG A 184 10.85 -11.00 14.16
CA ARG A 184 9.99 -10.00 14.80
C ARG A 184 8.54 -10.50 14.89
N ASN A 185 8.08 -10.72 16.12
CA ASN A 185 6.75 -11.23 16.43
C ASN A 185 5.88 -10.27 17.27
N TYR A 186 6.22 -8.98 17.31
CA TYR A 186 5.56 -7.98 18.14
C TYR A 186 5.15 -6.73 17.38
N VAL A 187 4.21 -5.98 17.93
CA VAL A 187 3.87 -4.59 17.58
C VAL A 187 4.12 -3.66 18.76
N LEU A 188 4.20 -2.37 18.50
CA LEU A 188 4.48 -1.35 19.52
C LEU A 188 3.18 -0.82 20.10
N SER A 189 3.10 -0.72 21.43
CA SER A 189 2.08 0.07 22.12
C SER A 189 2.41 1.56 22.07
N ARG A 190 1.49 2.39 22.57
CA ARG A 190 1.68 3.84 22.71
C ARG A 190 2.91 4.20 23.55
N ASP A 191 3.20 3.44 24.60
CA ASP A 191 4.31 3.71 25.53
C ASP A 191 5.61 2.96 25.15
N HIS A 192 5.76 2.58 23.88
CA HIS A 192 6.88 1.78 23.35
C HIS A 192 6.99 0.35 23.94
N GLY A 193 5.95 -0.12 24.63
CA GLY A 193 5.85 -1.52 25.03
C GLY A 193 5.72 -2.43 23.81
N LYS A 194 6.23 -3.65 23.90
CA LYS A 194 6.10 -4.67 22.85
C LYS A 194 4.93 -5.59 23.19
N ILE A 195 3.96 -5.70 22.28
CA ILE A 195 2.82 -6.60 22.37
C ILE A 195 3.04 -7.73 21.37
N ILE A 196 3.00 -8.99 21.83
CA ILE A 196 3.20 -10.14 20.93
C ILE A 196 1.98 -10.30 20.03
N VAL A 197 2.20 -10.53 18.73
CA VAL A 197 1.13 -10.62 17.73
C VAL A 197 0.10 -11.71 18.07
N SER A 198 0.53 -12.83 18.67
CA SER A 198 -0.38 -13.91 19.07
C SER A 198 -1.38 -13.50 20.16
N GLU A 199 -1.13 -12.43 20.92
CA GLU A 199 -2.08 -11.87 21.90
C GLU A 199 -3.25 -11.13 21.22
N LEU A 200 -3.15 -10.89 19.91
CA LEU A 200 -4.19 -10.27 19.11
C LEU A 200 -5.12 -11.30 18.44
N ALA A 201 -4.80 -12.59 18.54
CA ALA A 201 -5.63 -13.66 18.00
C ALA A 201 -7.04 -13.62 18.63
N GLY A 202 -8.08 -13.80 17.80
CA GLY A 202 -9.47 -13.72 18.25
C GLY A 202 -10.03 -12.31 18.40
N LYS A 203 -9.24 -11.25 18.18
CA LYS A 203 -9.73 -9.86 18.12
C LYS A 203 -10.09 -9.48 16.69
N THR A 204 -11.07 -8.59 16.52
CA THR A 204 -11.22 -7.83 15.28
C THR A 204 -10.13 -6.77 15.23
N VAL A 205 -9.32 -6.76 14.17
CA VAL A 205 -8.17 -5.87 14.01
C VAL A 205 -8.36 -4.92 12.84
N GLY A 206 -8.22 -3.62 13.07
CA GLY A 206 -8.14 -2.61 12.01
C GLY A 206 -6.69 -2.29 11.66
N LEU A 207 -6.24 -2.63 10.45
CA LEU A 207 -4.96 -2.15 9.91
C LEU A 207 -5.14 -0.75 9.34
N TYR A 208 -4.71 0.26 10.09
CA TYR A 208 -4.87 1.66 9.73
C TYR A 208 -3.63 2.16 8.97
N PHE A 209 -3.79 2.44 7.69
CA PHE A 209 -2.76 3.04 6.84
C PHE A 209 -2.89 4.56 6.88
N GLY A 210 -1.92 5.22 7.50
CA GLY A 210 -1.99 6.67 7.71
C GLY A 210 -0.66 7.30 8.07
N ALA A 211 -0.63 8.63 8.03
CA ALA A 211 0.55 9.42 8.35
C ALA A 211 0.18 10.77 8.96
N HIS A 212 1.08 11.31 9.80
CA HIS A 212 0.91 12.58 10.48
C HIS A 212 0.96 13.77 9.50
N TRP A 213 1.85 13.69 8.50
CA TRP A 213 2.02 14.74 7.49
C TRP A 213 0.75 14.94 6.63
N CYS A 214 -0.14 13.94 6.54
CA CYS A 214 -1.30 13.92 5.65
C CYS A 214 -2.56 14.55 6.31
N PRO A 215 -3.09 15.69 5.80
CA PRO A 215 -4.26 16.33 6.40
C PRO A 215 -5.54 15.47 6.42
N PRO A 216 -5.94 14.79 5.32
CA PRO A 216 -7.07 13.86 5.36
C PRO A 216 -6.91 12.75 6.41
N CYS A 217 -5.68 12.27 6.64
CA CYS A 217 -5.43 11.28 7.70
C CYS A 217 -5.72 11.88 9.08
N ARG A 218 -5.28 13.11 9.37
CA ARG A 218 -5.54 13.75 10.68
C ARG A 218 -7.04 13.89 10.97
N SER A 219 -7.82 14.29 9.98
CA SER A 219 -9.29 14.37 10.11
C SER A 219 -9.91 12.99 10.39
N PHE A 220 -9.49 11.96 9.65
CA PHE A 220 -9.98 10.60 9.86
C PHE A 220 -9.52 9.99 11.19
N THR A 221 -8.28 10.25 11.63
CA THR A 221 -7.75 9.80 12.92
C THR A 221 -8.60 10.31 14.07
N ALA A 222 -9.04 11.58 14.05
CA ALA A 222 -9.94 12.11 15.08
C ALA A 222 -11.26 11.32 15.17
N GLN A 223 -11.89 11.07 14.02
CA GLN A 223 -13.09 10.24 13.95
C GLN A 223 -12.85 8.80 14.40
N LEU A 224 -11.71 8.21 14.02
CA LEU A 224 -11.36 6.84 14.35
C LEU A 224 -11.09 6.68 15.85
N ILE A 225 -10.53 7.70 16.52
CA ILE A 225 -10.35 7.73 17.98
C ILE A 225 -11.71 7.69 18.70
N GLU A 226 -12.69 8.48 18.25
CA GLU A 226 -14.04 8.47 18.83
C GLU A 226 -14.66 7.06 18.75
N VAL A 227 -14.63 6.45 17.57
CA VAL A 227 -15.17 5.10 17.35
C VAL A 227 -14.41 4.04 18.14
N TYR A 228 -13.08 4.13 18.18
CA TYR A 228 -12.26 3.20 18.96
C TYR A 228 -12.62 3.24 20.45
N ASN A 229 -12.79 4.43 21.03
CA ASN A 229 -13.16 4.58 22.44
C ASN A 229 -14.57 4.05 22.73
N GLU A 230 -15.52 4.32 21.84
CA GLU A 230 -16.89 3.79 21.96
C GLU A 230 -16.90 2.25 21.90
N LEU A 231 -16.20 1.66 20.94
CA LEU A 231 -16.11 0.20 20.79
C LEU A 231 -15.35 -0.44 21.95
N THR A 232 -14.26 0.17 22.43
CA THR A 232 -13.54 -0.33 23.60
C THR A 232 -14.48 -0.43 24.80
N THR A 233 -15.29 0.61 25.04
CA THR A 233 -16.27 0.63 26.14
C THR A 233 -17.38 -0.40 25.95
N MET A 234 -17.95 -0.50 24.75
CA MET A 234 -19.05 -1.41 24.43
C MET A 234 -18.62 -2.88 24.54
N THR A 235 -17.47 -3.21 23.97
CA THR A 235 -17.00 -4.59 23.81
C THR A 235 -16.46 -5.21 25.10
N MET A 236 -16.06 -4.39 26.09
CA MET A 236 -15.76 -4.85 27.46
C MET A 236 -16.88 -5.69 28.07
N SER A 237 -18.14 -5.44 27.69
CA SER A 237 -19.32 -6.17 28.20
C SER A 237 -19.71 -7.40 27.38
N THR A 238 -19.25 -7.51 26.13
CA THR A 238 -19.69 -8.56 25.18
C THR A 238 -18.61 -9.62 24.90
N ASN A 239 -17.44 -9.52 25.54
CA ASN A 239 -16.26 -10.36 25.30
C ASN A 239 -15.80 -10.36 23.82
N GLN A 240 -16.25 -9.39 23.04
CA GLN A 240 -15.69 -9.06 21.73
C GLN A 240 -14.51 -8.11 21.96
N CYS A 241 -13.59 -8.00 21.01
CA CYS A 241 -12.44 -7.11 21.14
C CYS A 241 -12.17 -6.47 19.80
N PHE A 242 -11.98 -5.14 19.82
CA PHE A 242 -11.53 -4.37 18.67
C PHE A 242 -10.19 -3.74 19.00
N GLU A 243 -9.21 -3.89 18.11
CA GLU A 243 -7.89 -3.28 18.22
C GLU A 243 -7.51 -2.64 16.88
N ILE A 244 -6.70 -1.59 16.91
CA ILE A 244 -6.17 -0.96 15.70
C ILE A 244 -4.64 -1.09 15.69
N ILE A 245 -4.07 -1.30 14.50
CA ILE A 245 -2.63 -1.31 14.30
C ILE A 245 -2.32 -0.29 13.21
N LEU A 246 -1.55 0.74 13.56
CA LEU A 246 -1.03 1.72 12.64
C LEU A 246 0.02 1.07 11.73
N VAL A 247 -0.27 1.07 10.44
CA VAL A 247 0.67 0.85 9.35
C VAL A 247 1.12 2.22 8.85
N SER A 248 2.15 2.76 9.50
CA SER A 248 2.58 4.14 9.23
C SER A 248 3.19 4.29 7.83
N THR A 249 2.80 5.35 7.14
CA THR A 249 3.40 5.85 5.90
C THR A 249 4.13 7.18 6.12
N ASP A 250 4.59 7.45 7.35
CA ASP A 250 5.37 8.63 7.71
C ASP A 250 6.77 8.60 7.08
N ARG A 251 7.37 9.77 6.87
CA ARG A 251 8.60 9.91 6.10
C ARG A 251 9.87 9.74 6.92
N ASP A 252 9.75 9.86 8.23
CA ASP A 252 10.83 9.64 9.19
C ASP A 252 10.29 9.23 10.56
N HIS A 253 11.20 8.83 11.47
CA HIS A 253 10.89 8.46 12.86
C HIS A 253 10.19 9.57 13.64
N LYS A 254 10.53 10.83 13.38
CA LYS A 254 9.97 11.95 14.15
C LYS A 254 8.49 12.12 13.83
N GLU A 255 8.14 12.08 12.55
CA GLU A 255 6.74 12.08 12.10
C GLU A 255 5.99 10.85 12.63
N PHE A 256 6.60 9.66 12.58
CA PHE A 256 6.03 8.42 13.13
C PHE A 256 5.72 8.53 14.63
N ASP A 257 6.67 9.01 15.43
CA ASP A 257 6.49 9.14 16.87
C ASP A 257 5.42 10.18 17.24
N LEU A 258 5.34 11.30 16.50
CA LEU A 258 4.25 12.26 16.65
C LEU A 258 2.90 11.64 16.31
N ASN A 259 2.83 10.87 15.22
CA ASN A 259 1.63 10.16 14.80
C ASN A 259 1.17 9.20 15.89
N ARG A 260 2.04 8.29 16.31
CA ARG A 260 1.75 7.25 17.30
C ARG A 260 1.37 7.82 18.66
N SER A 261 2.03 8.90 19.10
CA SER A 261 1.73 9.54 20.40
C SER A 261 0.34 10.18 20.46
N SER A 262 -0.23 10.52 19.30
CA SER A 262 -1.55 11.13 19.15
C SER A 262 -2.72 10.12 19.12
N MET A 263 -2.43 8.81 19.12
CA MET A 263 -3.43 7.75 18.98
C MET A 263 -3.35 6.75 20.14
N PRO A 264 -4.47 6.08 20.50
CA PRO A 264 -4.50 5.14 21.64
C PRO A 264 -4.09 3.70 21.30
N TRP A 265 -3.84 3.38 20.03
CA TRP A 265 -3.69 2.00 19.54
C TRP A 265 -2.26 1.61 19.16
N LEU A 266 -2.07 0.39 18.68
CA LEU A 266 -0.77 -0.23 18.40
C LEU A 266 -0.16 0.27 17.08
N ALA A 267 1.13 0.01 16.84
CA ALA A 267 1.81 0.36 15.60
C ALA A 267 2.86 -0.68 15.19
N ILE A 268 3.02 -0.88 13.89
CA ILE A 268 4.18 -1.62 13.36
C ILE A 268 5.44 -0.74 13.54
N PRO A 269 6.59 -1.30 13.98
CA PRO A 269 7.82 -0.53 14.11
C PRO A 269 8.20 0.21 12.82
N TYR A 270 8.73 1.43 12.95
CA TYR A 270 8.99 2.28 11.79
C TYR A 270 9.99 1.67 10.81
N GLU A 271 11.06 1.01 11.24
CA GLU A 271 12.03 0.41 10.29
C GLU A 271 11.57 -0.89 9.66
N ASP A 272 10.37 -1.35 10.00
CA ASP A 272 9.89 -2.65 9.60
C ASP A 272 9.27 -2.64 8.19
N ARG A 273 9.77 -3.51 7.31
CA ARG A 273 9.27 -3.61 5.93
C ARG A 273 7.84 -4.15 5.82
N THR A 274 7.29 -4.76 6.88
CA THR A 274 5.90 -5.19 6.89
C THR A 274 4.96 -4.03 6.60
N ARG A 275 5.35 -2.78 6.89
CA ARG A 275 4.55 -1.61 6.48
C ARG A 275 4.37 -1.52 4.97
N GLN A 276 5.46 -1.68 4.21
CA GLN A 276 5.46 -1.70 2.75
C GLN A 276 4.77 -2.96 2.22
N ASP A 277 5.06 -4.13 2.80
CA ASP A 277 4.42 -5.40 2.41
C ASP A 277 2.89 -5.31 2.53
N LEU A 278 2.37 -4.73 3.62
CA LEU A 278 0.93 -4.58 3.81
C LEU A 278 0.30 -3.58 2.83
N CYS A 279 0.98 -2.48 2.49
CA CYS A 279 0.51 -1.57 1.45
C CYS A 279 0.37 -2.31 0.11
N ARG A 280 1.36 -3.14 -0.24
CA ARG A 280 1.33 -3.97 -1.45
C ARG A 280 0.25 -5.05 -1.40
N ILE A 281 0.24 -5.87 -0.34
CA ILE A 281 -0.72 -6.97 -0.15
C ILE A 281 -2.15 -6.46 -0.27
N PHE A 282 -2.48 -5.34 0.38
CA PHE A 282 -3.84 -4.77 0.35
C PHE A 282 -4.08 -3.75 -0.77
N ASN A 283 -3.10 -3.56 -1.68
CA ASN A 283 -3.19 -2.63 -2.82
C ASN A 283 -3.59 -1.20 -2.37
N ILE A 284 -2.95 -0.71 -1.31
CA ILE A 284 -3.22 0.61 -0.73
C ILE A 284 -2.56 1.68 -1.60
N LYS A 285 -3.36 2.34 -2.44
CA LYS A 285 -2.91 3.41 -3.36
C LYS A 285 -3.00 4.81 -2.77
N GLY A 286 -3.70 4.97 -1.65
CA GLY A 286 -3.95 6.26 -1.02
C GLY A 286 -4.30 6.11 0.45
N ILE A 287 -4.02 7.17 1.21
CA ILE A 287 -4.26 7.27 2.65
C ILE A 287 -5.22 8.43 2.95
N PRO A 288 -6.07 8.36 3.99
CA PRO A 288 -6.18 7.24 4.94
C PRO A 288 -6.89 6.02 4.34
N ALA A 289 -6.46 4.82 4.73
CA ALA A 289 -7.15 3.57 4.45
C ALA A 289 -7.23 2.71 5.72
N LEU A 290 -8.28 1.89 5.83
CA LEU A 290 -8.48 1.00 6.97
C LEU A 290 -8.97 -0.35 6.47
N VAL A 291 -8.14 -1.38 6.66
CA VAL A 291 -8.49 -2.77 6.37
C VAL A 291 -8.93 -3.45 7.66
N LEU A 292 -10.04 -4.15 7.62
CA LEU A 292 -10.65 -4.80 8.78
C LEU A 292 -10.43 -6.30 8.68
N ILE A 293 -9.80 -6.86 9.69
CA ILE A 293 -9.51 -8.29 9.85
C ILE A 293 -10.37 -8.83 10.99
N GLY A 294 -11.04 -9.94 10.75
CA GLY A 294 -11.90 -10.58 11.73
C GLY A 294 -11.13 -11.38 12.78
N PRO A 295 -11.84 -11.87 13.81
CA PRO A 295 -11.25 -12.67 14.89
C PRO A 295 -10.67 -14.00 14.41
N ASP A 296 -11.11 -14.50 13.24
CA ASP A 296 -10.57 -15.68 12.57
C ASP A 296 -9.34 -15.37 11.69
N GLY A 297 -8.86 -14.12 11.73
CA GLY A 297 -7.74 -13.65 10.93
C GLY A 297 -8.07 -13.39 9.47
N LYS A 298 -9.31 -13.58 9.01
CA LYS A 298 -9.71 -13.31 7.62
C LYS A 298 -10.03 -11.84 7.42
N THR A 299 -9.82 -11.35 6.21
CA THR A 299 -10.23 -9.97 5.86
C THR A 299 -11.75 -9.89 5.78
N ILE A 300 -12.32 -9.01 6.59
CA ILE A 300 -13.75 -8.66 6.54
C ILE A 300 -14.00 -7.66 5.42
N SER A 301 -13.19 -6.60 5.35
CA SER A 301 -13.38 -5.52 4.37
C SER A 301 -12.11 -4.68 4.22
N THR A 302 -11.85 -4.23 2.99
CA THR A 302 -10.82 -3.21 2.71
C THR A 302 -11.37 -1.78 2.73
N ASN A 303 -12.68 -1.62 2.93
CA ASN A 303 -13.39 -0.34 2.91
C ASN A 303 -13.74 0.15 4.33
N GLY A 304 -12.97 -0.25 5.35
CA GLY A 304 -13.23 0.08 6.74
C GLY A 304 -13.28 1.59 6.99
N LYS A 305 -12.51 2.39 6.24
CA LYS A 305 -12.52 3.86 6.34
C LYS A 305 -13.91 4.42 6.02
N GLU A 306 -14.56 3.90 4.98
CA GLU A 306 -15.89 4.33 4.59
C GLU A 306 -16.95 3.87 5.59
N MET A 307 -16.87 2.62 6.06
CA MET A 307 -17.76 2.09 7.08
C MET A 307 -17.72 2.92 8.37
N ILE A 308 -16.52 3.27 8.84
CA ILE A 308 -16.33 4.13 10.02
C ILE A 308 -16.87 5.54 9.74
N SER A 309 -16.58 6.12 8.57
CA SER A 309 -17.03 7.47 8.24
C SER A 309 -18.54 7.59 8.15
N LEU A 310 -19.24 6.57 7.63
CA LEU A 310 -20.70 6.58 7.46
C LEU A 310 -21.43 6.17 8.74
N TYR A 311 -21.01 5.07 9.37
CA TYR A 311 -21.80 4.41 10.41
C TYR A 311 -21.16 4.45 11.80
N GLY A 312 -19.90 4.90 11.92
CA GLY A 312 -19.18 4.94 13.19
C GLY A 312 -19.11 3.57 13.86
N ALA A 313 -19.25 3.53 15.19
CA ALA A 313 -19.22 2.30 15.97
C ALA A 313 -20.39 1.35 15.64
N LYS A 314 -21.53 1.85 15.13
CA LYS A 314 -22.70 1.01 14.80
C LYS A 314 -22.40 -0.04 13.75
N ALA A 315 -21.40 0.21 12.90
CA ALA A 315 -20.97 -0.73 11.88
C ALA A 315 -20.33 -1.99 12.47
N PHE A 316 -19.80 -1.98 13.70
CA PHE A 316 -19.21 -3.15 14.31
C PHE A 316 -20.21 -4.34 14.35
N PRO A 317 -19.82 -5.57 13.97
CA PRO A 317 -18.46 -6.08 13.71
C PRO A 317 -17.92 -5.88 12.28
N PHE A 318 -18.47 -4.90 11.55
CA PHE A 318 -18.08 -4.45 10.22
C PHE A 318 -18.32 -5.45 9.09
N THR A 319 -19.21 -6.41 9.31
CA THR A 319 -19.61 -7.37 8.27
C THR A 319 -20.58 -6.74 7.29
N GLU A 320 -20.59 -7.22 6.04
CA GLU A 320 -21.55 -6.77 5.03
C GLU A 320 -23.00 -6.94 5.50
N THR A 321 -23.30 -8.05 6.19
CA THR A 321 -24.62 -8.30 6.80
C THR A 321 -24.99 -7.19 7.79
N ARG A 322 -24.06 -6.80 8.65
CA ARG A 322 -24.30 -5.73 9.63
C ARG A 322 -24.55 -4.39 8.95
N ILE A 323 -23.80 -4.07 7.89
CA ILE A 323 -24.03 -2.85 7.11
C ILE A 323 -25.42 -2.89 6.44
N ALA A 324 -25.80 -4.01 5.83
CA ALA A 324 -27.11 -4.18 5.20
C ALA A 324 -28.26 -4.02 6.20
N GLU A 325 -28.12 -4.50 7.44
CA GLU A 325 -29.08 -4.29 8.52
C GLU A 325 -29.25 -2.81 8.86
N ILE A 326 -28.12 -2.08 9.02
CA ILE A 326 -28.14 -0.65 9.31
C ILE A 326 -28.83 0.10 8.19
N GLU A 327 -28.46 -0.16 6.94
CA GLU A 327 -29.07 0.49 5.79
C GLU A 327 -30.56 0.17 5.64
N ALA A 328 -30.97 -1.08 5.90
CA ALA A 328 -32.39 -1.45 5.88
C ALA A 328 -33.17 -0.74 6.99
N SER A 329 -32.58 -0.57 8.17
CA SER A 329 -33.18 0.23 9.25
C SER A 329 -33.32 1.70 8.86
N LEU A 330 -32.28 2.28 8.27
CA LEU A 330 -32.29 3.67 7.82
C LEU A 330 -33.32 3.89 6.72
N ARG A 331 -33.43 2.97 5.74
CA ARG A 331 -34.47 3.05 4.71
C ARG A 331 -35.88 3.05 5.30
N LYS A 332 -36.17 2.13 6.23
CA LYS A 332 -37.47 2.09 6.92
C LYS A 332 -37.77 3.36 7.72
N GLU A 333 -36.75 3.95 8.34
CA GLU A 333 -36.89 5.23 9.05
C GLU A 333 -37.22 6.36 8.06
N GLY A 334 -36.51 6.44 6.93
CA GLY A 334 -36.77 7.43 5.89
C GLY A 334 -38.17 7.28 5.27
N ASP A 335 -38.60 6.05 4.99
CA ASP A 335 -39.94 5.76 4.45
C ASP A 335 -41.07 6.16 5.42
N ALA A 336 -40.78 6.23 6.72
CA ALA A 336 -41.72 6.66 7.75
C ALA A 336 -41.74 8.18 7.96
N LEU A 337 -40.76 8.92 7.42
CA LEU A 337 -40.67 10.38 7.51
C LEU A 337 -41.37 11.04 6.32
N PRO A 338 -41.96 12.23 6.50
CA PRO A 338 -42.50 13.00 5.38
C PRO A 338 -41.37 13.41 4.43
N HIS A 339 -41.66 13.46 3.12
CA HIS A 339 -40.67 13.82 2.10
C HIS A 339 -40.32 15.31 2.14
N GLN A 340 -41.26 16.13 2.61
CA GLN A 340 -41.16 17.58 2.70
C GLN A 340 -41.87 18.05 3.98
N VAL A 341 -41.30 19.07 4.62
CA VAL A 341 -41.88 19.72 5.81
C VAL A 341 -41.75 21.23 5.71
N LYS A 342 -42.66 21.93 6.39
CA LYS A 342 -42.55 23.37 6.67
C LYS A 342 -42.26 23.52 8.15
N ASP A 343 -41.15 24.18 8.46
CA ASP A 343 -40.75 24.48 9.82
C ASP A 343 -41.14 25.92 10.17
N VAL A 344 -41.75 26.16 11.33
CA VAL A 344 -42.17 27.53 11.72
C VAL A 344 -41.02 28.52 11.85
N LYS A 345 -39.78 28.04 12.02
CA LYS A 345 -38.58 28.88 12.15
C LYS A 345 -37.85 29.04 10.81
N HIS A 346 -38.38 28.49 9.72
CA HIS A 346 -37.76 28.59 8.41
C HIS A 346 -38.77 28.80 7.27
N GLU A 347 -38.54 29.82 6.44
CA GLU A 347 -39.49 30.25 5.41
C GLU A 347 -39.58 29.28 4.22
N HIS A 348 -38.48 28.61 3.86
CA HIS A 348 -38.47 27.68 2.73
C HIS A 348 -38.93 26.28 3.15
N GLU A 349 -39.53 25.56 2.22
CA GLU A 349 -39.82 24.14 2.40
C GLU A 349 -38.53 23.33 2.51
N LEU A 350 -38.47 22.45 3.50
CA LEU A 350 -37.33 21.56 3.72
C LEU A 350 -37.64 20.19 3.13
N LYS A 351 -36.65 19.60 2.45
CA LYS A 351 -36.74 18.26 1.88
C LYS A 351 -35.99 17.27 2.73
N LEU A 352 -36.54 16.06 2.85
CA LEU A 352 -35.83 14.96 3.48
C LEU A 352 -34.67 14.51 2.60
N ASP A 353 -33.46 14.51 3.14
CA ASP A 353 -32.25 14.03 2.47
C ASP A 353 -31.39 13.17 3.40
N MET A 354 -30.56 12.31 2.80
CA MET A 354 -29.62 11.46 3.51
C MET A 354 -28.25 12.15 3.62
N ALA A 355 -28.07 12.94 4.68
CA ALA A 355 -26.84 13.64 5.04
C ALA A 355 -25.86 12.75 5.83
N LYS A 356 -24.60 12.66 5.36
CA LYS A 356 -23.53 11.91 6.06
C LYS A 356 -23.18 12.52 7.42
N ALA A 357 -23.17 13.85 7.51
CA ALA A 357 -23.01 14.62 8.73
C ALA A 357 -23.49 16.06 8.50
N TYR A 358 -24.11 16.67 9.49
CA TYR A 358 -24.56 18.06 9.45
C TYR A 358 -24.67 18.63 10.87
N VAL A 359 -24.85 19.94 11.00
CA VAL A 359 -25.16 20.58 12.28
C VAL A 359 -26.59 21.08 12.19
N CYS A 360 -27.45 20.60 13.09
CA CYS A 360 -28.85 21.01 13.10
C CYS A 360 -28.97 22.49 13.48
N ASP A 361 -29.67 23.28 12.67
CA ASP A 361 -29.81 24.71 12.88
C ASP A 361 -30.69 25.07 14.08
N ASN A 362 -31.60 24.19 14.49
CA ASN A 362 -32.43 24.41 15.68
C ASN A 362 -31.64 24.10 16.97
N CYS A 363 -31.11 22.88 17.12
CA CYS A 363 -30.50 22.45 18.39
C CYS A 363 -28.97 22.63 18.46
N LYS A 364 -28.33 23.01 17.35
CA LYS A 364 -26.88 23.19 17.20
C LYS A 364 -26.03 21.95 17.52
N LYS A 365 -26.64 20.76 17.55
CA LYS A 365 -25.96 19.47 17.71
C LYS A 365 -25.70 18.83 16.35
N GLN A 366 -24.68 17.97 16.31
CA GLN A 366 -24.39 17.17 15.12
C GLN A 366 -25.52 16.18 14.81
N GLY A 367 -25.83 16.00 13.54
CA GLY A 367 -26.73 14.99 13.00
C GLY A 367 -26.03 14.09 11.98
N ARG A 368 -26.61 12.92 11.74
CA ARG A 368 -26.20 11.95 10.71
C ARG A 368 -27.42 11.23 10.16
N PHE A 369 -27.29 10.74 8.92
CA PHE A 369 -28.31 10.04 8.15
C PHE A 369 -29.44 10.95 7.70
N TRP A 370 -30.60 10.99 8.35
CA TRP A 370 -31.73 11.78 7.86
C TRP A 370 -31.67 13.22 8.32
N ALA A 371 -31.79 14.16 7.38
CA ALA A 371 -31.90 15.60 7.63
C ALA A 371 -33.05 16.19 6.83
N PHE A 372 -33.70 17.22 7.37
CA PHE A 372 -34.54 18.11 6.58
C PHE A 372 -33.70 19.30 6.15
N SER A 373 -33.41 19.39 4.85
CA SER A 373 -32.48 20.36 4.27
C SER A 373 -33.18 21.32 3.33
N CYS A 374 -32.79 22.59 3.37
CA CYS A 374 -33.26 23.59 2.44
C CYS A 374 -32.37 23.64 1.19
N ASP A 375 -32.95 23.59 -0.01
CA ASP A 375 -32.19 23.72 -1.26
C ASP A 375 -31.78 25.18 -1.56
N VAL A 376 -32.44 26.15 -0.92
CA VAL A 376 -32.26 27.59 -1.19
C VAL A 376 -31.18 28.19 -0.29
N CYS A 377 -31.09 27.71 0.95
CA CYS A 377 -30.10 28.16 1.92
C CYS A 377 -29.56 26.97 2.70
N ASN A 378 -28.36 27.08 3.26
CA ASN A 378 -27.72 25.99 3.98
C ASN A 378 -28.31 25.81 5.39
N TYR A 379 -29.61 25.47 5.46
CA TYR A 379 -30.37 25.26 6.68
C TYR A 379 -30.76 23.78 6.79
N ASP A 380 -30.31 23.13 7.86
CA ASP A 380 -30.48 21.69 8.07
C ASP A 380 -31.08 21.40 9.43
N LEU A 381 -32.08 20.51 9.51
CA LEU A 381 -32.71 20.09 10.77
C LEU A 381 -32.60 18.58 11.02
N HIS A 382 -32.52 18.21 12.30
CA HIS A 382 -32.87 16.84 12.70
C HIS A 382 -34.35 16.58 12.41
N PRO A 383 -34.73 15.36 12.02
CA PRO A 383 -36.14 14.99 11.86
C PRO A 383 -36.97 15.30 13.13
N THR A 384 -36.37 15.15 14.31
CA THR A 384 -37.00 15.44 15.60
C THR A 384 -37.00 16.92 16.00
N CYS A 385 -36.35 17.79 15.21
CA CYS A 385 -36.23 19.22 15.49
C CYS A 385 -37.16 20.10 14.65
N VAL A 386 -37.96 19.49 13.77
CA VAL A 386 -38.99 20.17 12.99
C VAL A 386 -40.13 20.57 13.92
N GLU A 387 -40.52 21.84 13.87
CA GLU A 387 -41.68 22.38 14.58
C GLU A 387 -42.76 22.69 13.54
N GLU A 388 -43.79 21.84 13.48
CA GLU A 388 -44.93 22.01 12.58
C GLU A 388 -45.91 23.08 13.10
N GLU A 389 -46.52 23.86 12.20
CA GLU A 389 -47.61 24.77 12.55
C GLU A 389 -48.78 23.97 13.13
N THR A 390 -49.00 24.04 14.45
CA THR A 390 -50.26 23.61 15.02
C THR A 390 -51.35 24.55 14.52
N LEU A 391 -52.19 24.07 13.60
CA LEU A 391 -53.46 24.73 13.29
C LEU A 391 -54.24 24.83 14.60
N SER A 392 -54.20 25.99 15.24
CA SER A 392 -55.16 26.31 16.29
C SER A 392 -56.53 26.21 15.64
N GLU A 393 -57.32 25.20 16.03
CA GLU A 393 -58.75 25.17 15.79
C GLU A 393 -59.36 26.42 16.44
N SER A 394 -59.41 27.51 15.68
CA SER A 394 -60.26 28.65 15.96
C SER A 394 -61.70 28.20 15.73
N PHE A 395 -62.28 27.52 16.73
CA PHE A 395 -63.70 27.55 16.96
C PHE A 395 -64.07 28.96 17.41
N CYS A 396 -64.65 29.75 16.50
CA CYS A 396 -65.69 30.74 16.78
C CYS A 396 -66.31 31.21 15.46
#